data_AF-X0Y7Q9-F1
#
_entry.id   AF-X0Y7Q9-F1
#
_cell.length_a   1.000
_cell.length_b   1.000
_cell.length_c   1.000
_cell.angle_alpha   90.00
_cell.angle_beta   90.00
_cell.angle_gamma   90.00
#
_symmetry.space_group_name_H-M   'P 1'
#
loop_
_entity.id
_entity.type
_entity.pdbx_description
1 polymer ?
#
loop_
_entity_poly.entity_id
_entity_poly.type
_entity_poly.pdbx_seq_one_letter_code
_entity_poly.pdbx_strand_id
1 'polypeptide(L)'
;VEDRVEEAKAEIGQMILDMADHAPPYEPVERAASLGGDSDDPILFEVAIFDPHIGMLSWGKEVGEAQDTDIAVNDFVAAGRHLLSFARLYNTERILIPLGNDLGHVNSYLPGGKGAVTRMGTPQDVDGRTARIFTSIRRACVSLIDEARLVAPVDVILVEGNHDPDEMFKLGEVLYAWYRNDPEVTITYSPRKRKFYNYGACTFM
;
A
#
# COMPACT_ATOMS: atom_id res chain seq x y z
N VAL A 1 38.09 -7.27 6.63
CA VAL A 1 36.65 -7.28 6.99
C VAL A 1 36.18 -5.85 7.22
N GLU A 2 36.91 -5.03 7.98
CA GLU A 2 36.66 -3.59 8.12
C GLU A 2 36.64 -2.85 6.77
N ASP A 3 37.62 -3.08 5.88
CA ASP A 3 37.63 -2.42 4.56
C ASP A 3 36.36 -2.70 3.74
N ARG A 4 35.85 -3.94 3.76
CA ARG A 4 34.61 -4.33 3.07
C ARG A 4 33.35 -3.74 3.71
N VAL A 5 33.39 -3.46 5.02
CA VAL A 5 32.28 -2.83 5.75
C VAL A 5 32.26 -1.34 5.45
N GLU A 6 33.41 -0.68 5.35
CA GLU A 6 33.49 0.72 4.94
C GLU A 6 33.15 0.92 3.47
N GLU A 7 33.56 0.00 2.58
CA GLU A 7 33.17 -0.01 1.17
C GLU A 7 31.65 -0.14 1.02
N ALA A 8 31.03 -1.09 1.74
CA ALA A 8 29.57 -1.26 1.76
C ALA A 8 28.83 -0.02 2.31
N LYS A 9 29.35 0.65 3.35
CA LYS A 9 28.77 1.90 3.87
C LYS A 9 28.86 3.03 2.84
N ALA A 10 29.98 3.15 2.14
CA ALA A 10 30.17 4.15 1.09
C ALA A 10 29.23 3.89 -0.10
N GLU A 11 29.06 2.63 -0.52
CA GLU A 11 28.10 2.23 -1.55
C GLU A 11 26.65 2.52 -1.16
N ILE A 12 26.27 2.22 0.09
CA ILE A 12 24.95 2.54 0.62
C ILE A 12 24.74 4.06 0.70
N GLY A 13 25.75 4.81 1.16
CA GLY A 13 25.70 6.27 1.18
C GLY A 13 25.53 6.87 -0.21
N GLN A 14 26.26 6.35 -1.20
CA GLN A 14 26.14 6.78 -2.59
C GLN A 14 24.77 6.42 -3.19
N MET A 15 24.23 5.25 -2.87
CA MET A 15 22.89 4.84 -3.25
C MET A 15 21.83 5.78 -2.67
N ILE A 16 21.97 6.21 -1.41
CA ILE A 16 21.05 7.15 -0.77
C ILE A 16 21.08 8.52 -1.46
N LEU A 17 22.27 9.01 -1.82
CA LEU A 17 22.43 10.28 -2.55
C LEU A 17 21.82 10.19 -3.96
N ASP A 18 22.09 9.10 -4.67
CA ASP A 18 21.51 8.84 -6.00
C ASP A 18 19.97 8.75 -5.95
N MET A 19 19.43 8.08 -4.93
CA MET A 19 17.99 8.03 -4.68
C MET A 19 17.40 9.39 -4.27
N ALA A 20 18.19 10.28 -3.67
CA ALA A 20 17.80 11.65 -3.37
C ALA A 20 17.69 12.51 -4.62
N ASP A 21 18.70 12.45 -5.49
CA ASP A 21 18.74 13.20 -6.75
C ASP A 21 17.70 12.71 -7.77
N HIS A 22 17.32 11.43 -7.70
CA HIS A 22 16.33 10.81 -8.57
C HIS A 22 14.95 10.64 -7.93
N ALA A 23 14.72 11.21 -6.75
CA ALA A 23 13.39 11.24 -6.17
C ALA A 23 12.44 12.01 -7.09
N PRO A 24 11.21 11.52 -7.32
CA PRO A 24 10.22 12.28 -8.05
C PRO A 24 9.99 13.64 -7.35
N PRO A 25 9.97 14.77 -8.08
CA PRO A 25 9.43 15.99 -7.54
C PRO A 25 7.92 15.80 -7.34
N TYR A 26 7.47 15.90 -6.09
CA TYR A 26 6.04 15.86 -5.75
C TYR A 26 5.53 17.29 -5.74
N GLU A 27 5.23 17.82 -6.93
CA GLU A 27 4.63 19.15 -7.06
C GLU A 27 3.31 19.24 -6.29
N PRO A 28 2.98 20.40 -5.70
CA PRO A 28 1.69 20.62 -5.07
C PRO A 28 0.56 20.28 -6.03
N VAL A 29 -0.40 19.50 -5.54
CA VAL A 29 -1.53 19.05 -6.36
C VAL A 29 -2.63 20.12 -6.32
N GLU A 30 -3.00 20.66 -7.49
CA GLU A 30 -4.23 21.44 -7.59
C GLU A 30 -5.45 20.52 -7.44
N ARG A 31 -6.22 20.73 -6.38
CA ARG A 31 -7.41 19.93 -6.07
C ARG A 31 -8.65 20.55 -6.68
N ALA A 32 -9.51 19.70 -7.25
CA ALA A 32 -10.85 20.12 -7.62
C ALA A 32 -11.61 20.56 -6.36
N ALA A 33 -12.43 21.62 -6.48
CA ALA A 33 -13.31 22.03 -5.40
C ALA A 33 -14.25 20.87 -5.02
N SER A 34 -14.52 20.73 -3.71
CA SER A 34 -15.53 19.76 -3.25
C SER A 34 -16.86 20.07 -3.93
N LEU A 35 -17.64 19.03 -4.25
CA LEU A 35 -18.95 19.22 -4.86
C LEU A 35 -20.00 19.76 -3.88
N GLY A 36 -19.64 19.88 -2.59
CA GLY A 36 -20.49 20.38 -1.52
C GLY A 36 -21.50 19.34 -1.03
N GLY A 37 -21.39 18.93 0.23
CA GLY A 37 -22.42 18.16 0.94
C GLY A 37 -23.35 19.08 1.75
N ASP A 38 -24.33 18.51 2.45
CA ASP A 38 -25.27 19.28 3.30
C ASP A 38 -24.58 19.99 4.50
N SER A 39 -23.33 19.64 4.81
CA SER A 39 -22.50 20.28 5.84
C SER A 39 -21.14 20.71 5.27
N ASP A 40 -20.71 21.92 5.63
CA ASP A 40 -19.36 22.42 5.34
C ASP A 40 -18.30 21.91 6.33
N ASP A 41 -18.69 21.10 7.32
CA ASP A 41 -17.74 20.58 8.31
C ASP A 41 -16.69 19.68 7.64
N PRO A 42 -15.39 19.88 7.95
CA PRO A 42 -14.33 19.03 7.43
C PRO A 42 -14.50 17.59 7.93
N ILE A 43 -14.20 16.62 7.05
CA ILE A 43 -14.25 15.20 7.39
C ILE A 43 -12.93 14.48 7.11
N LEU A 44 -12.71 13.38 7.84
CA LEU A 44 -11.80 12.33 7.44
C LEU A 44 -12.55 11.33 6.55
N PHE A 45 -12.04 11.06 5.36
CA PHE A 45 -12.59 10.02 4.48
C PHE A 45 -11.69 8.78 4.52
N GLU A 46 -12.23 7.65 4.96
CA GLU A 46 -11.50 6.38 5.02
C GLU A 46 -11.68 5.58 3.72
N VAL A 47 -10.57 5.23 3.08
CA VAL A 47 -10.53 4.33 1.91
C VAL A 47 -9.94 2.99 2.36
N ALA A 48 -10.82 2.12 2.86
CA ALA A 48 -10.47 0.79 3.34
C ALA A 48 -10.81 -0.29 2.31
N ILE A 49 -9.78 -0.93 1.76
CA ILE A 49 -9.92 -2.10 0.87
C ILE A 49 -9.19 -3.27 1.54
N PHE A 50 -9.95 -4.16 2.17
CA PHE A 50 -9.42 -5.29 2.94
C PHE A 50 -9.38 -6.57 2.11
N ASP A 51 -8.43 -7.43 2.43
CA ASP A 51 -8.20 -8.75 1.83
C ASP A 51 -8.09 -8.78 0.29
N PRO A 52 -7.35 -7.86 -0.38
CA PRO A 52 -7.17 -7.93 -1.84
C PRO A 52 -6.51 -9.22 -2.34
N HIS A 53 -5.67 -9.87 -1.52
CA HIS A 53 -4.94 -11.10 -1.86
C HIS A 53 -4.28 -11.08 -3.25
N ILE A 54 -3.55 -10.01 -3.57
CA ILE A 54 -2.81 -9.90 -4.83
C ILE A 54 -1.78 -11.04 -4.90
N GLY A 55 -1.84 -11.82 -5.98
CA GLY A 55 -1.05 -13.04 -6.16
C GLY A 55 -1.83 -14.34 -6.02
N MET A 56 -3.10 -14.29 -5.60
CA MET A 56 -3.98 -15.45 -5.57
C MET A 56 -4.26 -15.97 -6.98
N LEU A 57 -4.20 -17.30 -7.14
CA LEU A 57 -4.67 -17.98 -8.33
C LEU A 57 -6.00 -18.68 -8.04
N SER A 58 -7.03 -18.36 -8.80
CA SER A 58 -8.26 -19.16 -8.82
C SER A 58 -8.58 -19.65 -10.23
N TRP A 59 -8.97 -20.92 -10.35
CA TRP A 59 -9.41 -21.48 -11.61
C TRP A 59 -10.93 -21.33 -11.76
N GLY A 60 -11.38 -20.40 -12.60
CA GLY A 60 -12.81 -20.09 -12.72
C GLY A 60 -13.71 -21.26 -13.12
N LYS A 61 -13.17 -22.33 -13.75
CA LYS A 61 -13.98 -23.54 -14.01
C LYS A 61 -14.25 -24.36 -12.75
N GLU A 62 -13.39 -24.26 -11.74
CA GLU A 62 -13.53 -24.94 -10.46
C GLU A 62 -14.36 -24.13 -9.48
N VAL A 63 -14.09 -22.82 -9.37
CA VAL A 63 -14.69 -21.97 -8.32
C VAL A 63 -15.69 -20.94 -8.84
N GLY A 64 -15.97 -20.90 -10.15
CA GLY A 64 -16.92 -19.99 -10.79
C GLY A 64 -16.29 -18.68 -11.28
N GLU A 65 -15.26 -18.17 -10.61
CA GLU A 65 -14.56 -16.93 -10.97
C GLU A 65 -13.05 -17.15 -11.02
N ALA A 66 -12.43 -16.68 -12.11
CA ALA A 66 -10.98 -16.74 -12.27
C ALA A 66 -10.32 -15.51 -11.65
N GLN A 67 -9.14 -15.70 -11.07
CA GLN A 67 -8.39 -14.65 -10.41
C GLN A 67 -6.90 -14.89 -10.61
N ASP A 68 -6.15 -13.81 -10.83
CA ASP A 68 -4.71 -13.74 -10.96
C ASP A 68 -4.19 -12.37 -10.47
N THR A 69 -2.87 -12.16 -10.45
CA THR A 69 -2.30 -10.90 -9.96
C THR A 69 -2.81 -9.68 -10.73
N ASP A 70 -3.03 -9.79 -12.05
CA ASP A 70 -3.34 -8.64 -12.88
C ASP A 70 -4.82 -8.24 -12.73
N ILE A 71 -5.72 -9.23 -12.62
CA ILE A 71 -7.13 -8.99 -12.31
C ILE A 71 -7.24 -8.36 -10.91
N ALA A 72 -6.61 -8.93 -9.88
CA ALA A 72 -6.65 -8.40 -8.52
C ALA A 72 -6.14 -6.94 -8.41
N VAL A 73 -5.08 -6.59 -9.15
CA VAL A 73 -4.57 -5.21 -9.22
C VAL A 73 -5.59 -4.28 -9.87
N ASN A 74 -6.19 -4.69 -10.98
CA ASN A 74 -7.18 -3.88 -11.67
C ASN A 74 -8.41 -3.63 -10.78
N ASP A 75 -8.88 -4.67 -10.09
CA ASP A 75 -10.02 -4.58 -9.17
C ASP A 75 -9.69 -3.68 -7.98
N PHE A 76 -8.50 -3.82 -7.38
CA PHE A 76 -8.05 -2.98 -6.27
C PHE A 76 -8.02 -1.49 -6.66
N VAL A 77 -7.42 -1.16 -7.80
CA VAL A 77 -7.34 0.23 -8.27
C VAL A 77 -8.72 0.76 -8.67
N ALA A 78 -9.57 -0.06 -9.31
CA ALA A 78 -10.93 0.32 -9.68
C ALA A 78 -11.82 0.57 -8.45
N ALA A 79 -11.72 -0.28 -7.42
CA ALA A 79 -12.40 -0.10 -6.16
C ALA A 79 -11.94 1.19 -5.46
N GLY A 80 -10.64 1.45 -5.42
CA GLY A 80 -10.07 2.69 -4.89
C GLY A 80 -10.61 3.93 -5.60
N ARG A 81 -10.60 3.94 -6.94
CA ARG A 81 -11.20 5.01 -7.76
C ARG A 81 -12.65 5.26 -7.42
N HIS A 82 -13.43 4.18 -7.32
CA HIS A 82 -14.84 4.25 -7.01
C HIS A 82 -15.06 4.85 -5.61
N LEU A 83 -14.31 4.41 -4.60
CA LEU A 83 -14.40 4.97 -3.25
C LEU A 83 -14.00 6.46 -3.21
N LEU A 84 -12.90 6.83 -3.88
CA LEU A 84 -12.44 8.22 -3.98
C LEU A 84 -13.45 9.13 -4.70
N SER A 85 -14.28 8.58 -5.58
CA SER A 85 -15.34 9.36 -6.23
C SER A 85 -16.39 9.88 -5.24
N PHE A 86 -16.65 9.13 -4.15
CA PHE A 86 -17.53 9.58 -3.08
C PHE A 86 -16.85 10.63 -2.19
N ALA A 87 -15.55 10.52 -1.95
CA ALA A 87 -14.81 11.50 -1.15
C ALA A 87 -14.93 12.93 -1.72
N ARG A 88 -15.04 13.08 -3.04
CA ARG A 88 -15.22 14.36 -3.73
C ARG A 88 -16.59 15.02 -3.46
N LEU A 89 -17.57 14.26 -2.95
CA LEU A 89 -18.90 14.76 -2.62
C LEU A 89 -18.95 15.49 -1.27
N TYR A 90 -17.88 15.42 -0.47
CA TYR A 90 -17.81 15.98 0.87
C TYR A 90 -16.64 16.96 1.01
N ASN A 91 -16.64 17.77 2.08
CA ASN A 91 -15.49 18.58 2.48
C ASN A 91 -14.40 17.70 3.11
N THR A 92 -13.78 16.85 2.29
CA THR A 92 -12.75 15.90 2.72
C THR A 92 -11.46 16.65 3.06
N GLU A 93 -11.15 16.74 4.35
CA GLU A 93 -9.94 17.39 4.86
C GLU A 93 -8.73 16.48 4.69
N ARG A 94 -8.90 15.18 4.96
CA ARG A 94 -7.86 14.16 4.84
C ARG A 94 -8.45 12.82 4.40
N ILE A 95 -7.62 12.03 3.72
CA ILE A 95 -7.94 10.65 3.39
C ILE A 95 -7.09 9.71 4.24
N LEU A 96 -7.72 8.75 4.91
CA LEU A 96 -7.05 7.67 5.62
C LEU A 96 -7.11 6.39 4.78
N ILE A 97 -5.97 5.77 4.51
CA ILE A 97 -5.86 4.48 3.82
C ILE A 97 -5.24 3.46 4.78
N PRO A 98 -6.04 2.62 5.47
CA PRO A 98 -5.52 1.43 6.13
C PRO A 98 -5.14 0.41 5.06
N LEU A 99 -3.85 0.40 4.69
CA LEU A 99 -3.32 -0.37 3.58
C LEU A 99 -2.70 -1.68 4.08
N GLY A 100 -3.12 -2.81 3.53
CA GLY A 100 -2.69 -4.14 3.98
C GLY A 100 -3.89 -5.04 4.24
N ASN A 101 -3.93 -5.70 5.40
CA ASN A 101 -4.93 -6.71 5.76
C ASN A 101 -5.00 -7.81 4.68
N ASP A 102 -3.93 -8.60 4.57
CA ASP A 102 -3.77 -9.61 3.51
C ASP A 102 -3.85 -9.02 2.08
N LEU A 103 -3.14 -7.90 1.88
CA LEU A 103 -2.95 -7.28 0.57
C LEU A 103 -2.17 -8.20 -0.37
N GLY A 104 -1.13 -8.85 0.15
CA GLY A 104 -0.43 -9.94 -0.54
C GLY A 104 -1.05 -11.29 -0.20
N HIS A 105 -1.15 -12.18 -1.18
CA HIS A 105 -1.69 -13.53 -0.94
C HIS A 105 -0.73 -14.45 -0.16
N VAL A 106 0.58 -14.19 -0.18
CA VAL A 106 1.59 -15.09 0.40
C VAL A 106 2.76 -14.33 1.01
N ASN A 107 3.40 -14.91 2.03
CA ASN A 107 4.54 -14.29 2.71
C ASN A 107 5.86 -14.78 2.11
N SER A 108 5.88 -16.05 1.70
CA SER A 108 7.11 -16.72 1.28
C SER A 108 6.82 -18.00 0.50
N TYR A 109 7.89 -18.68 0.11
CA TYR A 109 7.84 -20.03 -0.46
C TYR A 109 8.49 -21.02 0.50
N LEU A 110 7.99 -22.25 0.51
CA LEU A 110 8.62 -23.36 1.22
C LEU A 110 10.08 -23.56 0.77
N PRO A 111 10.94 -24.16 1.63
CA PRO A 111 12.29 -24.53 1.26
C PRO A 111 12.35 -25.30 -0.06
N GLY A 112 13.25 -24.88 -0.96
CA GLY A 112 13.35 -25.44 -2.32
C GLY A 112 12.43 -24.78 -3.36
N GLY A 113 11.70 -23.72 -3.01
CA GLY A 113 10.94 -22.88 -3.95
C GLY A 113 9.65 -23.51 -4.47
N LYS A 114 9.15 -24.55 -3.79
CA LYS A 114 7.99 -25.35 -4.19
C LYS A 114 6.85 -25.17 -3.20
N GLY A 115 5.84 -24.40 -3.56
CA GLY A 115 4.67 -24.10 -2.73
C GLY A 115 4.81 -22.74 -2.05
N ALA A 116 3.93 -21.82 -2.41
CA ALA A 116 3.82 -20.54 -1.73
C ALA A 116 2.99 -20.72 -0.45
N VAL A 117 3.32 -19.96 0.59
CA VAL A 117 2.72 -20.13 1.91
C VAL A 117 2.48 -18.80 2.60
N THR A 118 1.47 -18.78 3.47
CA THR A 118 1.28 -17.75 4.49
C THR A 118 2.42 -17.79 5.51
N ARG A 119 2.44 -16.82 6.44
CA ARG A 119 3.46 -16.76 7.49
C ARG A 119 3.58 -18.05 8.33
N MET A 120 2.45 -18.73 8.58
CA MET A 120 2.41 -19.95 9.39
C MET A 120 2.56 -21.23 8.56
N GLY A 121 2.88 -21.12 7.27
CA GLY A 121 3.14 -22.27 6.42
C GLY A 121 1.91 -22.87 5.75
N THR A 122 0.75 -22.20 5.78
CA THR A 122 -0.45 -22.66 5.08
C THR A 122 -0.20 -22.59 3.57
N PRO A 123 -0.27 -23.70 2.82
CA PRO A 123 -0.10 -23.71 1.36
C PRO A 123 -1.14 -22.84 0.67
N GLN A 124 -0.73 -22.11 -0.35
CA GLN A 124 -1.57 -21.21 -1.14
C GLN A 124 -1.28 -21.41 -2.64
N ASP A 125 -2.32 -21.26 -3.46
CA ASP A 125 -2.22 -21.29 -4.91
C ASP A 125 -1.92 -19.87 -5.43
N VAL A 126 -0.82 -19.75 -6.18
CA VAL A 126 -0.32 -18.45 -6.65
C VAL A 126 -0.04 -18.46 -8.16
N ASP A 127 -0.28 -17.34 -8.81
CA ASP A 127 -0.07 -17.15 -10.25
C ASP A 127 1.34 -16.61 -10.58
N GLY A 128 2.17 -16.33 -9.57
CA GLY A 128 3.48 -15.72 -9.75
C GLY A 128 4.44 -15.87 -8.58
N ARG A 129 5.68 -15.41 -8.77
CA ARG A 129 6.71 -15.37 -7.71
C ARG A 129 6.58 -14.10 -6.87
N THR A 130 7.02 -14.16 -5.61
CA THR A 130 6.94 -13.03 -4.65
C THR A 130 7.50 -11.73 -5.22
N ALA A 131 8.59 -11.77 -5.98
CA ALA A 131 9.14 -10.56 -6.63
C ALA A 131 8.17 -9.90 -7.62
N ARG A 132 7.45 -10.68 -8.44
CA ARG A 132 6.41 -10.16 -9.35
C ARG A 132 5.24 -9.62 -8.53
N ILE A 133 4.74 -10.41 -7.58
CA ILE A 133 3.59 -10.06 -6.73
C ILE A 133 3.85 -8.75 -5.97
N PHE A 134 4.99 -8.65 -5.27
CA PHE A 134 5.39 -7.45 -4.55
C PHE A 134 5.54 -6.23 -5.46
N THR A 135 6.08 -6.42 -6.67
CA THR A 135 6.19 -5.34 -7.67
C THR A 135 4.81 -4.82 -8.09
N SER A 136 3.85 -5.73 -8.29
CA SER A 136 2.45 -5.42 -8.63
C SER A 136 1.74 -4.72 -7.47
N ILE A 137 1.85 -5.24 -6.24
CA ILE A 137 1.32 -4.63 -5.01
C ILE A 137 1.82 -3.20 -4.89
N ARG A 138 3.15 -2.99 -4.89
CA ARG A 138 3.74 -1.65 -4.77
C ARG A 138 3.17 -0.68 -5.81
N ARG A 139 3.07 -1.11 -7.08
CA ARG A 139 2.53 -0.26 -8.16
C ARG A 139 1.07 0.08 -7.94
N ALA A 140 0.25 -0.89 -7.52
CA ALA A 140 -1.16 -0.68 -7.22
C ALA A 140 -1.35 0.31 -6.06
N CYS A 141 -0.56 0.18 -4.99
CA CYS A 141 -0.61 1.09 -3.84
C CYS A 141 -0.19 2.51 -4.22
N VAL A 142 0.91 2.66 -4.98
CA VAL A 142 1.34 3.97 -5.48
C VAL A 142 0.24 4.61 -6.34
N SER A 143 -0.38 3.85 -7.24
CA SER A 143 -1.50 4.36 -8.05
C SER A 143 -2.66 4.85 -7.18
N LEU A 144 -3.06 4.06 -6.16
CA LEU A 144 -4.14 4.45 -5.26
C LEU A 144 -3.81 5.72 -4.47
N ILE A 145 -2.61 5.80 -3.89
CA ILE A 145 -2.17 6.96 -3.11
C ILE A 145 -2.08 8.20 -4.02
N ASP A 146 -1.52 8.07 -5.21
CA ASP A 146 -1.43 9.16 -6.18
C ASP A 146 -2.80 9.69 -6.58
N GLU A 147 -3.78 8.82 -6.77
CA GLU A 147 -5.15 9.22 -7.07
C GLU A 147 -5.87 9.85 -5.86
N ALA A 148 -5.60 9.36 -4.65
CA ALA A 148 -6.12 9.94 -3.42
C ALA A 148 -5.59 11.36 -3.17
N ARG A 149 -4.32 11.63 -3.50
CA ARG A 149 -3.70 12.96 -3.39
C ARG A 149 -4.41 14.02 -4.24
N LEU A 150 -5.03 13.61 -5.35
CA LEU A 150 -5.87 14.48 -6.20
C LEU A 150 -7.20 14.90 -5.55
N VAL A 151 -7.50 14.37 -4.36
CA VAL A 151 -8.71 14.68 -3.59
C VAL A 151 -8.34 15.47 -2.34
N ALA A 152 -7.42 14.97 -1.51
CA ALA A 152 -7.03 15.57 -0.23
C ALA A 152 -5.64 15.05 0.20
N PRO A 153 -4.99 15.64 1.23
CA PRO A 153 -3.83 15.04 1.88
C PRO A 153 -4.12 13.62 2.38
N VAL A 154 -3.14 12.73 2.32
CA VAL A 154 -3.30 11.29 2.51
C VAL A 154 -2.48 10.80 3.70
N ASP A 155 -3.12 10.06 4.59
CA ASP A 155 -2.47 9.27 5.63
C ASP A 155 -2.61 7.79 5.29
N VAL A 156 -1.48 7.08 5.19
CA VAL A 156 -1.44 5.65 4.93
C VAL A 156 -0.96 4.94 6.18
N ILE A 157 -1.70 3.93 6.62
CA ILE A 157 -1.31 3.09 7.76
C ILE A 157 -1.15 1.67 7.28
N LEU A 158 0.07 1.12 7.39
CA LEU A 158 0.34 -0.24 6.99
C LEU A 158 -0.14 -1.23 8.06
N VAL A 159 -1.07 -2.10 7.68
CA VAL A 159 -1.66 -3.11 8.57
C VAL A 159 -1.27 -4.50 8.06
N GLU A 160 -0.54 -5.26 8.89
CA GLU A 160 -0.16 -6.63 8.52
C GLU A 160 -1.35 -7.57 8.59
N GLY A 161 -1.46 -8.49 7.62
CA GLY A 161 -2.28 -9.67 7.74
C GLY A 161 -1.44 -10.91 8.10
N ASN A 162 -2.07 -12.09 8.15
CA ASN A 162 -1.33 -13.34 8.37
C ASN A 162 -0.69 -13.88 7.07
N HIS A 163 -1.13 -13.39 5.91
CA HIS A 163 -0.59 -13.75 4.62
C HIS A 163 0.69 -12.98 4.28
N ASP A 164 0.85 -11.74 4.73
CA ASP A 164 1.88 -10.83 4.22
C ASP A 164 2.66 -10.01 5.29
N PRO A 165 2.88 -10.49 6.53
CA PRO A 165 3.41 -9.65 7.60
C PRO A 165 4.82 -9.11 7.33
N ASP A 166 5.69 -9.90 6.70
CA ASP A 166 7.03 -9.42 6.34
C ASP A 166 7.00 -8.50 5.12
N GLU A 167 6.05 -8.71 4.21
CA GLU A 167 5.89 -7.89 3.00
C GLU A 167 5.29 -6.52 3.35
N MET A 168 4.34 -6.44 4.28
CA MET A 168 3.71 -5.18 4.69
C MET A 168 4.68 -4.21 5.35
N PHE A 169 5.59 -4.71 6.19
CA PHE A 169 6.64 -3.85 6.76
C PHE A 169 7.58 -3.31 5.67
N LYS A 170 8.02 -4.17 4.73
CA LYS A 170 8.87 -3.76 3.60
C LYS A 170 8.16 -2.80 2.65
N LEU A 171 6.87 -3.01 2.40
CA LEU A 171 6.05 -2.11 1.61
C LEU A 171 5.98 -0.73 2.29
N GLY A 172 5.83 -0.70 3.62
CA GLY A 172 5.88 0.53 4.41
C GLY A 172 7.19 1.30 4.23
N GLU A 173 8.34 0.63 4.33
CA GLU A 173 9.66 1.23 4.05
C GLU A 173 9.75 1.80 2.63
N VAL A 174 9.29 1.04 1.63
CA VAL A 174 9.31 1.45 0.22
C VAL A 174 8.41 2.66 -0.02
N LEU A 175 7.19 2.66 0.50
CA LEU A 175 6.24 3.76 0.34
C LEU A 175 6.71 5.01 1.08
N TYR A 176 7.27 4.84 2.28
CA TYR A 176 7.86 5.96 3.03
C TYR A 176 9.00 6.59 2.25
N ALA A 177 9.93 5.77 1.72
CA ALA A 177 11.00 6.27 0.87
C ALA A 177 10.47 6.94 -0.41
N TRP A 178 9.41 6.40 -1.01
CA TRP A 178 8.75 6.96 -2.19
C TRP A 178 8.21 8.37 -1.89
N TYR A 179 7.38 8.51 -0.86
CA TYR A 179 6.66 9.77 -0.55
C TYR A 179 7.40 10.71 0.42
N ARG A 180 8.66 10.45 0.79
CA ARG A 180 9.39 11.22 1.83
C ARG A 180 9.49 12.74 1.61
N ASN A 181 9.37 13.19 0.36
CA ASN A 181 9.45 14.60 -0.03
C ASN A 181 8.09 15.23 -0.29
N ASP A 182 7.00 14.47 -0.12
CA ASP A 182 5.63 14.97 -0.24
C ASP A 182 5.07 15.30 1.16
N PRO A 183 4.90 16.58 1.52
CA PRO A 183 4.39 16.95 2.84
C PRO A 183 2.90 16.60 3.03
N GLU A 184 2.19 16.26 1.96
CA GLU A 184 0.76 15.92 2.00
C GLU A 184 0.50 14.42 2.08
N VAL A 185 1.56 13.58 2.10
CA VAL A 185 1.45 12.13 2.25
C VAL A 185 2.22 11.68 3.48
N THR A 186 1.52 11.07 4.43
CA THR A 186 2.14 10.46 5.62
C THR A 186 2.06 8.96 5.54
N ILE A 187 3.21 8.27 5.59
CA ILE A 187 3.27 6.81 5.64
C ILE A 187 3.62 6.36 7.07
N THR A 188 2.67 5.69 7.71
CA THR A 188 2.83 5.11 9.04
C THR A 188 2.98 3.60 8.94
N TYR A 189 4.18 3.12 9.19
CA TYR A 189 4.49 1.69 9.30
C TYR A 189 5.28 1.47 10.59
N SER A 190 4.94 0.42 11.33
CA SER A 190 5.64 0.06 12.56
C SER A 190 5.43 -1.42 12.84
N PRO A 191 6.34 -2.06 13.60
CA PRO A 191 6.19 -3.47 13.97
C PRO A 191 5.06 -3.71 15.01
N ARG A 192 4.32 -2.67 15.40
CA ARG A 192 3.18 -2.81 16.29
C ARG A 192 2.01 -3.42 15.52
N LYS A 193 1.46 -4.51 16.07
CA LYS A 193 0.31 -5.22 15.49
C LYS A 193 -0.94 -4.36 15.42
N ARG A 194 -1.16 -3.52 16.44
CA ARG A 194 -2.28 -2.57 16.47
C ARG A 194 -1.76 -1.17 16.25
N LYS A 195 -2.43 -0.45 15.38
CA LYS A 195 -2.16 0.95 15.06
C LYS A 195 -3.43 1.74 15.37
N PHE A 196 -3.26 3.00 15.72
CA PHE A 196 -4.36 3.87 16.07
C PHE A 196 -4.18 5.17 15.31
N TYR A 197 -5.29 5.69 14.80
CA TYR A 197 -5.33 6.98 14.14
C TYR A 197 -6.40 7.83 14.80
N ASN A 198 -6.08 9.10 15.08
CA ASN A 198 -7.01 10.01 15.72
C ASN A 198 -7.37 11.13 14.76
N TYR A 199 -8.65 11.46 14.70
CA TYR A 199 -9.18 12.59 13.97
C TYR A 199 -10.27 13.26 14.79
N GLY A 200 -10.06 14.52 15.18
CA GLY A 200 -10.94 15.20 16.13
C GLY A 200 -11.12 14.41 17.42
N ALA A 201 -12.37 14.09 17.76
CA ALA A 201 -12.74 13.26 18.92
C ALA A 201 -12.85 11.75 18.60
N CYS A 202 -12.56 11.35 17.35
CA CYS A 202 -12.67 9.97 16.88
C CYS A 202 -11.30 9.27 16.88
N THR A 203 -11.30 7.99 17.25
CA THR A 203 -10.13 7.11 17.14
C THR A 203 -10.49 5.91 16.27
N PHE A 204 -9.65 5.61 15.30
CA PHE A 204 -9.72 4.47 14.38
C PHE A 204 -8.63 3.46 14.77
N MET A 205 -8.95 2.17 14.69
CA MET A 205 -8.04 1.05 15.00
C MET A 205 -7.87 0.18 13.77
#